data_AF-A0A6J6E3U0-F1
#
_entry.id   AF-A0A6J6E3U0-F1
#
_cell.length_a   1.000
_cell.length_b   1.000
_cell.length_c   1.000
_cell.angle_alpha   90.00
_cell.angle_beta   90.00
_cell.angle_gamma   90.00
#
_symmetry.space_group_name_H-M   'P 1'
#
loop_
_entity.id
_entity.type
_entity.pdbx_description
1 polymer ?
#
loop_
_entity_poly.entity_id
_entity_poly.type
_entity_poly.pdbx_seq_one_letter_code
_entity_poly.pdbx_strand_id
1 'polypeptide(L)' 'MMRTMGADLVGMSTVPEAIAAHALGAEVLGISLVTNAAAGVTGEKLNHEEVIAAGKAAADRMGTLLKGVIPKLL' A
#
# COMPACT_ATOMS: atom_id res chain seq x y z
N MET A 1 -11.29 2.82 -15.88
CA MET A 1 -10.90 4.21 -15.54
C MET A 1 -9.51 4.29 -14.92
N MET A 2 -9.29 3.79 -13.69
CA MET A 2 -8.00 3.97 -12.98
C MET A 2 -6.76 3.51 -13.77
N ARG A 3 -6.82 2.34 -14.40
CA ARG A 3 -5.73 1.86 -15.29
C ARG A 3 -5.46 2.81 -16.46
N THR A 4 -6.51 3.36 -17.07
CA THR A 4 -6.39 4.35 -18.16
C THR A 4 -5.76 5.66 -17.70
N MET A 5 -5.94 6.01 -16.43
CA MET A 5 -5.28 7.16 -15.78
C MET A 5 -3.84 6.86 -15.35
N GLY A 6 -3.33 5.64 -15.59
CA GLY A 6 -1.96 5.25 -15.24
C GLY A 6 -1.79 4.73 -13.81
N ALA A 7 -2.87 4.43 -13.09
CA ALA A 7 -2.76 3.88 -11.74
C ALA A 7 -2.45 2.37 -11.78
N ASP A 8 -1.33 1.99 -11.16
CA ASP A 8 -0.96 0.58 -10.92
C ASP A 8 -1.58 0.02 -9.63
N LEU A 9 -1.83 0.89 -8.64
CA LEU A 9 -2.41 0.57 -7.35
C LEU A 9 -3.55 1.54 -7.02
N VAL A 10 -4.53 1.07 -6.23
CA VAL A 10 -5.65 1.88 -5.74
C VAL A 10 -5.85 1.63 -4.25
N GLY A 11 -6.03 2.70 -3.49
CA GLY A 11 -6.24 2.68 -2.04
C GLY A 11 -7.08 3.86 -1.58
N MET A 12 -7.37 3.93 -0.29
CA MET A 12 -8.27 4.93 0.31
C MET A 12 -7.56 5.83 1.35
N SER A 13 -6.22 5.83 1.35
CA SER A 13 -5.38 6.54 2.33
C SER A 13 -4.11 7.11 1.67
N THR A 14 -3.11 7.49 2.47
CA THR A 14 -1.73 7.79 2.09
C THR A 14 -1.51 9.13 1.38
N VAL A 15 -2.35 9.50 0.42
CA VAL A 15 -2.19 10.76 -0.33
C VAL A 15 -2.27 11.99 0.61
N PRO A 16 -3.28 12.13 1.50
CA PRO A 16 -3.33 13.26 2.44
C PRO A 16 -2.10 13.36 3.34
N GLU A 17 -1.62 12.24 3.85
CA GLU A 17 -0.47 12.16 4.75
C GLU A 17 0.83 12.52 4.03
N ALA A 18 1.03 12.04 2.80
CA ALA A 18 2.21 12.35 2.00
C ALA A 18 2.28 13.84 1.65
N ILE A 19 1.13 14.47 1.33
CA ILE A 19 1.05 15.91 1.07
C ILE A 19 1.42 16.70 2.34
N ALA A 20 0.87 16.31 3.50
CA ALA A 20 1.15 16.97 4.77
C ALA A 20 2.63 16.83 5.18
N ALA A 21 3.21 15.63 5.07
CA ALA A 21 4.62 15.38 5.37
C ALA A 21 5.55 16.21 4.48
N HIS A 22 5.26 16.27 3.18
CA HIS A 22 6.01 17.10 2.25
C HIS A 22 5.92 18.60 2.60
N ALA A 23 4.72 19.09 2.94
CA ALA A 23 4.53 20.48 3.36
C ALA A 23 5.31 20.85 4.63
N LEU A 24 5.63 19.87 5.47
CA LEU A 24 6.45 20.02 6.68
C LEU A 24 7.95 19.78 6.43
N GLY A 25 8.36 19.55 5.17
CA GLY A 25 9.77 19.33 4.81
C GLY A 25 10.30 17.93 5.14
N ALA A 26 9.42 16.96 5.40
CA ALA A 26 9.82 15.57 5.64
C ALA A 26 9.97 14.79 4.32
N GLU A 27 10.94 13.88 4.29
CA GLU A 27 11.05 12.87 3.24
C GLU A 27 10.03 11.74 3.46
N VAL A 28 9.54 11.14 2.38
CA VAL A 28 8.48 10.12 2.42
C VAL A 28 8.90 8.89 1.61
N LEU A 29 8.91 7.72 2.26
CA LEU A 29 8.98 6.42 1.61
C LEU A 29 7.59 5.75 1.65
N GLY A 30 6.95 5.61 0.48
CA GLY A 30 5.66 4.94 0.34
C GLY A 30 5.81 3.44 0.04
N ILE A 31 5.10 2.59 0.77
CA ILE A 31 5.05 1.14 0.52
C ILE A 31 3.59 0.67 0.60
N SER A 32 3.12 0.02 -0.46
CA SER A 32 1.80 -0.61 -0.49
C SER A 32 1.92 -2.12 -0.52
N LEU A 33 1.10 -2.80 0.30
CA LEU A 33 0.89 -4.24 0.20
C LEU A 33 -0.33 -4.49 -0.70
N VAL A 34 -0.13 -5.20 -1.82
CA VAL A 34 -1.24 -5.64 -2.67
C VAL A 34 -1.98 -6.76 -1.96
N THR A 35 -3.13 -6.46 -1.37
CA THR A 35 -3.97 -7.40 -0.62
C THR A 35 -4.98 -8.14 -1.49
N ASN A 36 -5.32 -7.58 -2.65
CA ASN A 36 -6.29 -8.14 -3.59
C ASN A 36 -6.11 -7.50 -4.96
N ALA A 37 -6.65 -8.15 -6.00
CA ALA A 37 -6.79 -7.53 -7.31
C ALA A 37 -7.87 -6.43 -7.28
N ALA A 38 -7.74 -5.44 -8.15
CA ALA A 38 -8.76 -4.39 -8.28
C ALA A 38 -10.11 -4.96 -8.74
N ALA A 39 -11.21 -4.31 -8.37
CA ALA A 39 -12.55 -4.73 -8.76
C ALA A 39 -12.68 -4.93 -10.27
N GLY A 40 -13.28 -6.06 -10.68
CA GLY A 40 -13.47 -6.43 -12.08
C GLY A 40 -12.24 -7.02 -12.78
N VAL A 41 -11.11 -7.21 -12.09
CA VAL A 41 -9.93 -7.88 -12.67
C VAL A 41 -10.07 -9.41 -12.63
N THR A 42 -10.53 -9.97 -11.52
CA THR A 42 -10.73 -11.43 -11.36
C THR A 42 -12.17 -11.89 -11.60
N GLY A 43 -13.12 -10.95 -11.64
CA GLY A 43 -14.56 -11.25 -11.68
C GLY A 43 -15.19 -11.53 -10.31
N GLU A 44 -14.37 -11.65 -9.26
CA GLU A 44 -14.83 -11.87 -7.88
C GLU A 44 -15.21 -10.54 -7.21
N LYS A 45 -16.09 -10.62 -6.19
CA LYS A 45 -16.43 -9.47 -5.36
C LYS A 45 -15.32 -9.21 -4.35
N LEU A 46 -15.05 -7.93 -4.08
CA LEU A 46 -14.10 -7.55 -3.04
C LEU A 46 -14.68 -7.85 -1.65
N ASN A 47 -13.86 -8.43 -0.78
CA ASN A 47 -14.19 -8.71 0.61
C ASN A 47 -13.12 -8.11 1.54
N HIS A 48 -13.54 -7.36 2.55
CA HIS A 48 -12.62 -6.79 3.54
C HIS A 48 -11.91 -7.85 4.39
N GLU A 49 -12.54 -9.00 4.62
CA GLU A 49 -11.91 -10.10 5.37
C GLU A 49 -10.72 -10.70 4.63
N GLU A 50 -10.80 -10.80 3.30
CA GLU A 50 -9.69 -11.26 2.45
C GLU A 50 -8.51 -10.28 2.49
N VAL A 51 -8.80 -8.98 2.53
CA VAL A 51 -7.79 -7.93 2.71
C VAL A 51 -7.03 -8.13 4.02
N ILE A 52 -7.76 -8.36 5.11
CA ILE A 52 -7.16 -8.62 6.43
C ILE A 52 -6.35 -9.93 6.40
N ALA A 53 -6.86 -10.98 5.78
CA ALA A 53 -6.18 -12.27 5.68
C ALA A 53 -4.86 -12.16 4.90
N ALA A 54 -4.86 -11.47 3.75
CA ALA A 54 -3.65 -11.20 2.97
C ALA A 54 -2.64 -10.35 3.76
N GLY A 55 -3.12 -9.35 4.51
CA GLY A 55 -2.32 -8.56 5.42
C GLY A 55 -1.61 -9.40 6.48
N LYS A 56 -2.36 -10.28 7.15
CA LYS A 56 -1.81 -11.22 8.15
C LYS A 56 -0.80 -12.18 7.54
N ALA A 57 -1.09 -12.74 6.38
CA ALA A 57 -0.20 -13.66 5.68
C ALA A 57 1.13 -13.00 5.27
N ALA A 58 1.14 -11.69 5.01
CA ALA A 58 2.34 -10.94 4.64
C ALA A 58 3.07 -10.29 5.82
N ALA A 59 2.54 -10.38 7.04
CA ALA A 59 3.01 -9.60 8.19
C ALA A 59 4.51 -9.79 8.48
N ASP A 60 4.99 -11.04 8.55
CA ASP A 60 6.40 -11.33 8.83
C ASP A 60 7.33 -10.83 7.73
N ARG A 61 6.93 -10.96 6.46
CA ARG A 61 7.67 -10.46 5.30
C ARG A 61 7.77 -8.93 5.33
N MET A 62 6.65 -8.26 5.60
CA MET A 62 6.61 -6.79 5.70
C MET A 62 7.44 -6.30 6.89
N GLY A 63 7.36 -6.98 8.04
CA GLY A 63 8.17 -6.67 9.21
C GLY A 63 9.67 -6.82 8.92
N THR A 64 10.06 -7.88 8.20
CA THR A 64 11.45 -8.11 7.80
C THR A 64 11.95 -7.04 6.83
N LEU A 65 11.14 -6.66 5.85
CA LEU A 65 11.45 -5.57 4.92
C LEU A 65 11.68 -4.25 5.66
N LEU A 66 10.74 -3.85 6.53
CA LEU A 66 10.85 -2.60 7.28
C LEU A 66 12.08 -2.59 8.19
N LYS A 67 12.36 -3.70 8.90
CA LYS A 67 13.56 -3.85 9.74
C LYS A 67 14.86 -3.69 8.93
N GLY A 68 14.89 -4.14 7.67
CA GLY A 68 16.06 -4.02 6.81
C GLY A 68 16.20 -2.66 6.10
N VAL A 69 15.10 -1.94 5.92
CA VAL A 69 15.06 -0.66 5.17
C VAL A 69 15.26 0.54 6.09
N ILE A 70 14.56 0.60 7.23
CA ILE A 70 14.57 1.78 8.12
C ILE A 70 15.99 2.18 8.55
N PRO A 71 16.90 1.27 8.98
CA PRO A 71 18.25 1.64 9.39
C PRO A 71 19.13 2.19 8.26
N LYS A 72 18.70 2.09 6.99
CA LYS A 72 19.42 2.62 5.82
C LYS A 72 18.93 4.00 5.40
N LEU A 73 17.87 4.52 6.04
CA LEU A 73 17.31 5.84 5.82
C LEU A 73 17.76 6.86 6.89
N LEU A 74 18.45 6.38 7.93
CA LEU A 74 19.08 7.17 8.99
C LEU A 74 20.58 7.31 8.70
#